data_AF-A0A358ST88-F1
#
_entry.id   AF-A0A358ST88-F1
#
_cell.length_a   1.000
_cell.length_b   1.000
_cell.length_c   1.000
_cell.angle_alpha   90.00
_cell.angle_beta   90.00
_cell.angle_gamma   90.00
#
_symmetry.space_group_name_H-M   'P 1'
#
loop_
_entity.id
_entity.type
_entity.pdbx_description
1 polymer ?
#
loop_
_entity_poly.entity_id
_entity_poly.type
_entity_poly.pdbx_seq_one_letter_code
_entity_poly.pdbx_strand_id
1 'polypeptide(L)'
;MDHPPPGPGDVGPGDAGEAGLAGTVAGPGAPGVLHALFQQRVAGDDALLKLAGLRFAQMGVAAEVYADTPDQLDYVLRFVPAHARLPMVHLNRGVDVLHERGRATVAEFADRFAGRVGGLVVHDHRDMAAQADRLVTVMRELNGR
;
A
#
# COMPACT_ATOMS: atom_id res chain seq x y z
N MET A 1 25.62 24.74 -62.30
CA MET A 1 25.18 25.47 -61.09
C MET A 1 25.83 24.78 -59.92
N ASP A 2 27.01 25.27 -59.56
CA ASP A 2 27.81 24.82 -58.43
C ASP A 2 27.43 25.62 -57.18
N HIS A 3 27.13 24.93 -56.09
CA HIS A 3 27.10 25.54 -54.76
C HIS A 3 28.10 24.80 -53.85
N PRO A 4 29.11 25.50 -53.29
CA PRO A 4 30.09 24.91 -52.37
C PRO A 4 29.55 24.80 -50.94
N PRO A 5 30.13 23.93 -50.09
CA PRO A 5 29.72 23.74 -48.70
C PRO A 5 30.24 24.85 -47.78
N PRO A 6 29.51 25.19 -46.68
CA PRO A 6 30.05 26.08 -45.65
C PRO A 6 31.07 25.36 -44.76
N GLY A 7 32.23 25.99 -44.57
CA GLY A 7 33.29 25.58 -43.66
C GLY A 7 32.99 25.84 -42.18
N PRO A 8 33.84 25.36 -41.27
CA PRO A 8 33.55 25.28 -39.84
C PRO A 8 33.79 26.63 -39.15
N GLY A 9 32.76 27.12 -38.47
CA GLY A 9 32.88 28.24 -37.52
C GLY A 9 33.35 27.73 -36.17
N ASP A 10 34.58 28.11 -35.83
CA ASP A 10 35.19 28.03 -34.51
C ASP A 10 34.45 28.92 -33.51
N VAL A 11 34.03 28.34 -32.38
CA VAL A 11 33.65 29.08 -31.17
C VAL A 11 34.39 28.42 -30.01
N GLY A 12 35.46 29.08 -29.58
CA GLY A 12 36.23 28.77 -28.39
C GLY A 12 35.45 28.95 -27.07
N PRO A 13 36.12 28.64 -25.94
CA PRO A 13 35.49 27.99 -24.80
C PRO A 13 35.14 28.95 -23.67
N GLY A 14 34.10 28.62 -22.92
CA GLY A 14 33.80 29.29 -21.68
C GLY A 14 32.43 28.92 -21.14
N ASP A 15 32.32 27.78 -20.48
CA ASP A 15 31.80 27.83 -19.12
C ASP A 15 32.37 26.69 -18.29
N ALA A 16 32.86 27.06 -17.12
CA ALA A 16 33.54 26.22 -16.19
C ALA A 16 32.54 25.67 -15.16
N GLY A 17 32.73 24.42 -14.76
CA GLY A 17 32.50 24.02 -13.38
C GLY A 17 31.08 23.62 -13.01
N GLU A 18 30.82 22.33 -13.18
CA GLU A 18 30.19 21.43 -12.22
C GLU A 18 29.54 22.03 -10.95
N ALA A 19 28.26 21.68 -10.75
CA ALA A 19 27.83 21.13 -9.46
C ALA A 19 26.71 20.14 -9.72
N GLY A 20 26.99 18.87 -9.44
CA GLY A 20 26.12 17.75 -9.73
C GLY A 20 24.80 17.83 -8.97
N LEU A 21 23.70 17.81 -9.72
CA LEU A 21 22.48 17.18 -9.25
C LEU A 21 22.47 15.79 -9.86
N ALA A 22 23.07 14.84 -9.13
CA ALA A 22 22.74 13.44 -9.28
C ALA A 22 21.26 13.29 -8.88
N GLY A 23 20.37 13.65 -9.80
CA GLY A 23 19.01 13.17 -9.81
C GLY A 23 19.13 11.67 -9.91
N THR A 24 18.98 11.00 -8.76
CA THR A 24 18.79 9.55 -8.74
C THR A 24 17.53 9.33 -9.56
N VAL A 25 17.71 8.93 -10.81
CA VAL A 25 16.64 8.42 -11.65
C VAL A 25 16.14 7.21 -10.89
N ALA A 26 14.98 7.34 -10.24
CA ALA A 26 14.27 6.18 -9.74
C ALA A 26 14.11 5.26 -10.94
N GLY A 27 14.84 4.14 -10.93
CA GLY A 27 14.70 3.12 -11.95
C GLY A 27 13.24 2.71 -12.07
N PRO A 28 12.80 2.20 -13.25
CA PRO A 28 11.41 1.83 -13.48
C PRO A 28 10.92 0.96 -12.32
N GLY A 29 10.09 1.57 -11.46
CA GLY A 29 9.63 0.94 -10.24
C GLY A 29 8.96 -0.37 -10.60
N ALA A 30 9.41 -1.46 -9.98
CA ALA A 30 8.75 -2.75 -10.12
C ALA A 30 7.23 -2.52 -10.00
N PRO A 31 6.41 -3.07 -10.92
CA PRO A 31 4.97 -2.88 -10.86
C PRO A 31 4.49 -3.23 -9.45
N GLY A 32 3.72 -2.32 -8.85
CA GLY A 32 3.23 -2.46 -7.48
C GLY A 32 2.57 -3.82 -7.28
N VAL A 33 2.73 -4.39 -6.09
CA VAL A 33 2.12 -5.69 -5.75
C VAL A 33 0.61 -5.58 -5.88
N LEU A 34 0.02 -6.35 -6.80
CA LEU A 34 -1.42 -6.47 -6.93
C LEU A 34 -1.96 -7.27 -5.74
N HIS A 35 -2.92 -6.67 -5.04
CA HIS A 35 -3.68 -7.35 -4.01
C HIS A 35 -5.08 -7.66 -4.53
N ALA A 36 -5.51 -8.90 -4.39
CA ALA A 36 -6.87 -9.31 -4.68
C ALA A 36 -7.75 -9.13 -3.45
N LEU A 37 -8.92 -8.53 -3.64
CA LEU A 37 -9.88 -8.27 -2.57
C LEU A 37 -10.43 -9.60 -2.07
N PHE A 38 -10.24 -9.86 -0.78
CA PHE A 38 -10.61 -11.10 -0.11
C PHE A 38 -11.63 -10.79 0.99
N GLN A 39 -12.89 -11.13 0.76
CA GLN A 39 -13.98 -10.81 1.69
C GLN A 39 -14.94 -11.99 1.82
N GLN A 40 -15.29 -12.33 3.06
CA GLN A 40 -16.43 -13.21 3.30
C GLN A 40 -17.73 -12.46 3.00
N ARG A 41 -18.41 -12.85 1.91
CA ARG A 41 -19.67 -12.23 1.47
C ARG A 41 -20.90 -12.91 2.05
N VAL A 42 -20.79 -14.19 2.42
CA VAL A 42 -21.87 -15.02 2.94
C VAL A 42 -21.35 -15.71 4.20
N ALA A 43 -21.99 -15.45 5.34
CA ALA A 43 -21.62 -16.07 6.60
C ALA A 43 -21.96 -17.56 6.58
N GLY A 44 -21.06 -18.40 7.09
CA GLY A 44 -21.25 -19.85 7.19
C GLY A 44 -21.02 -20.65 5.90
N ASP A 45 -20.78 -19.99 4.76
CA ASP A 45 -20.37 -20.64 3.51
C ASP A 45 -18.92 -20.33 3.16
N ASP A 46 -18.08 -21.36 3.22
CA ASP A 46 -16.65 -21.28 2.93
C ASP A 46 -16.31 -21.55 1.47
N ALA A 47 -17.26 -22.02 0.65
CA ALA A 47 -16.97 -22.44 -0.72
C ALA A 47 -16.35 -21.30 -1.53
N LEU A 48 -16.89 -20.08 -1.38
CA LEU A 48 -16.36 -18.90 -2.07
C LEU A 48 -14.99 -18.48 -1.55
N LEU A 49 -14.74 -18.57 -0.24
CA LEU A 49 -13.42 -18.26 0.33
C LEU A 49 -12.36 -19.24 -0.15
N LYS A 50 -12.67 -20.54 -0.16
CA LYS A 50 -11.80 -21.60 -0.67
C LYS A 50 -11.52 -21.43 -2.16
N LEU A 51 -12.55 -21.13 -2.95
CA LEU A 51 -12.40 -20.88 -4.38
C LEU A 51 -11.56 -19.63 -4.65
N ALA A 52 -11.79 -18.54 -3.90
CA ALA A 52 -10.98 -17.33 -4.01
C ALA A 52 -9.51 -17.61 -3.68
N GLY A 53 -9.24 -18.34 -2.58
CA GLY A 53 -7.88 -18.74 -2.20
C GLY A 53 -7.18 -19.53 -3.32
N LEU A 54 -7.86 -20.51 -3.91
CA LEU A 54 -7.34 -21.28 -5.04
C LEU A 54 -7.02 -20.38 -6.25
N ARG A 55 -7.93 -19.49 -6.63
CA ARG A 55 -7.76 -18.62 -7.80
C ARG A 55 -6.67 -17.59 -7.60
N PHE A 56 -6.57 -17.01 -6.42
CA PHE A 56 -5.54 -16.02 -6.11
C PHE A 56 -4.15 -16.66 -6.04
N ALA A 57 -4.04 -17.89 -5.54
CA ALA A 57 -2.81 -18.67 -5.62
C ALA A 57 -2.38 -18.93 -7.08
N GLN A 58 -3.32 -19.32 -7.95
CA GLN A 58 -3.04 -19.55 -9.37
C GLN A 58 -2.57 -18.27 -10.10
N MET A 59 -3.08 -17.11 -9.67
CA MET A 59 -2.70 -15.81 -10.22
C MET A 59 -1.41 -15.24 -9.62
N GLY A 60 -0.91 -15.80 -8.52
CA GLY A 60 0.28 -15.29 -7.82
C GLY A 60 0.07 -13.88 -7.23
N VAL A 61 -1.12 -13.59 -6.71
CA VAL A 61 -1.46 -12.28 -6.13
C VAL A 61 -1.53 -12.33 -4.60
N ALA A 62 -1.14 -11.24 -3.95
CA ALA A 62 -1.34 -11.07 -2.52
C ALA A 62 -2.82 -10.80 -2.20
N ALA A 63 -3.22 -10.87 -0.93
CA ALA A 63 -4.60 -10.62 -0.52
C ALA A 63 -4.74 -9.29 0.24
N GLU A 64 -5.81 -8.56 -0.06
CA GLU A 64 -6.32 -7.48 0.77
C GLU A 64 -7.62 -7.95 1.41
N VAL A 65 -7.59 -8.17 2.72
CA VAL A 65 -8.65 -8.84 3.47
C VAL A 65 -9.58 -7.83 4.09
N TYR A 66 -10.89 -7.96 3.83
CA TYR A 66 -11.92 -7.18 4.51
C TYR A 66 -12.44 -7.95 5.71
N ALA A 67 -12.33 -7.35 6.89
CA ALA A 67 -12.86 -7.88 8.13
C ALA A 67 -13.37 -6.76 9.04
N ASP A 68 -14.56 -6.95 9.60
CA ASP A 68 -15.20 -6.02 10.53
C ASP A 68 -14.71 -6.24 11.97
N THR A 69 -14.29 -7.46 12.30
CA THR A 69 -13.81 -7.82 13.64
C THR A 69 -12.52 -8.64 13.59
N PRO A 70 -11.72 -8.62 14.67
CA PRO A 70 -10.53 -9.47 14.78
C PRO A 70 -10.85 -10.96 14.62
N ASP A 71 -11.96 -11.45 15.18
CA ASP A 71 -12.34 -12.87 15.05
C ASP A 71 -12.69 -13.23 13.61
N GLN A 72 -13.34 -12.33 12.88
CA GLN A 72 -13.59 -12.51 11.46
C GLN A 72 -12.29 -12.52 10.65
N LEU A 73 -11.34 -11.63 10.97
CA LEU A 73 -10.03 -11.66 10.32
C LEU A 73 -9.31 -12.98 10.57
N ASP A 74 -9.25 -13.45 11.82
CA ASP A 74 -8.62 -14.74 12.15
C ASP A 74 -9.26 -15.90 11.40
N TYR A 75 -10.60 -15.88 11.28
CA TYR A 75 -11.36 -16.84 10.48
C TYR A 75 -10.95 -16.82 9.00
N VAL A 76 -10.93 -15.63 8.38
CA VAL A 76 -10.69 -15.43 6.95
C VAL A 76 -9.24 -15.72 6.56
N LEU A 77 -8.28 -15.38 7.43
CA LEU A 77 -6.85 -15.64 7.19
C LEU A 77 -6.52 -17.11 6.92
N ARG A 78 -7.35 -18.06 7.39
CA ARG A 78 -7.19 -19.50 7.13
C ARG A 78 -7.40 -19.89 5.66
N PHE A 79 -8.01 -19.00 4.87
CA PHE A 79 -8.29 -19.21 3.44
C PHE A 79 -7.41 -18.37 2.52
N VAL A 80 -6.65 -17.42 3.07
CA VAL A 80 -5.74 -16.58 2.30
C VAL A 80 -4.61 -17.45 1.74
N PRO A 81 -4.30 -17.36 0.44
CA PRO A 81 -3.25 -18.18 -0.15
C PRO A 81 -1.87 -17.79 0.38
N ALA A 82 -0.97 -18.77 0.49
CA ALA A 82 0.42 -18.49 0.80
C ALA A 82 1.05 -17.62 -0.30
N HIS A 83 1.71 -16.54 0.09
CA HIS A 83 2.34 -15.60 -0.82
C HIS A 83 3.58 -14.99 -0.16
N ALA A 84 4.57 -14.54 -0.96
CA ALA A 84 5.79 -13.91 -0.44
C ALA A 84 5.54 -12.59 0.31
N ARG A 85 4.35 -12.00 0.13
CA ARG A 85 3.87 -10.81 0.82
C ARG A 85 2.73 -11.20 1.76
N LEU A 86 2.80 -10.70 2.99
CA LEU A 86 1.71 -10.83 3.95
C LEU A 86 0.47 -10.05 3.45
N PRO A 87 -0.74 -10.51 3.81
CA PRO A 87 -1.97 -9.82 3.43
C PRO A 87 -2.10 -8.45 4.08
N MET A 88 -2.72 -7.51 3.38
CA MET A 88 -3.16 -6.22 3.95
C MET A 88 -4.56 -6.39 4.54
N VAL A 89 -4.89 -5.69 5.64
CA VAL A 89 -6.23 -5.72 6.22
C VAL A 89 -6.94 -4.40 5.97
N HIS A 90 -8.08 -4.47 5.31
CA HIS A 90 -8.96 -3.33 5.10
C HIS A 90 -9.95 -3.23 6.24
N LEU A 91 -9.76 -2.24 7.11
CA LEU A 91 -10.61 -2.05 8.28
C LEU A 91 -11.97 -1.45 7.87
N ASN A 92 -12.97 -1.70 8.70
CA ASN A 92 -14.31 -1.15 8.50
C ASN A 92 -14.27 0.38 8.33
N ARG A 93 -15.03 0.90 7.37
CA ARG A 93 -15.14 2.33 7.07
C ARG A 93 -15.55 3.21 8.25
N GLY A 94 -16.21 2.66 9.25
CA GLY A 94 -16.56 3.36 10.49
C GLY A 94 -15.39 3.59 11.45
N VAL A 95 -14.21 3.00 11.22
CA VAL A 95 -13.02 3.24 12.05
C VAL A 95 -12.46 4.64 11.75
N ASP A 96 -12.38 5.47 12.78
CA ASP A 96 -11.82 6.82 12.72
C ASP A 96 -10.72 6.98 13.79
N VAL A 97 -9.48 7.17 13.34
CA VAL A 97 -8.29 7.28 14.19
C VAL A 97 -8.18 8.61 14.95
N LEU A 98 -8.97 9.62 14.60
CA LEU A 98 -9.04 10.84 15.41
C LEU A 98 -9.72 10.56 16.77
N HIS A 99 -10.60 9.56 16.81
CA HIS A 99 -11.28 9.08 18.01
C HIS A 99 -10.48 7.98 18.71
N GLU A 100 -10.49 8.00 20.05
CA GLU A 100 -9.80 7.00 20.88
C GLU A 100 -10.27 5.57 20.58
N ARG A 101 -11.58 5.37 20.40
CA ARG A 101 -12.14 4.06 20.06
C ARG A 101 -11.58 3.52 18.74
N GLY A 102 -11.45 4.35 17.71
CA GLY A 102 -10.89 3.92 16.43
C GLY A 102 -9.41 3.56 16.55
N ARG A 103 -8.64 4.34 17.33
CA ARG A 103 -7.23 3.99 17.65
C ARG A 103 -7.13 2.67 18.41
N ALA A 104 -8.02 2.42 19.37
CA ALA A 104 -8.05 1.16 20.11
C ALA A 104 -8.35 -0.04 19.18
N THR A 105 -9.27 0.11 18.23
CA THR A 105 -9.53 -0.91 17.21
C THR A 105 -8.31 -1.15 16.33
N VAL A 106 -7.65 -0.11 15.81
CA VAL A 106 -6.42 -0.27 15.01
C VAL A 106 -5.33 -1.00 15.81
N ALA A 107 -5.13 -0.62 17.07
CA ALA A 107 -4.18 -1.27 17.96
C ALA A 107 -4.51 -2.75 18.20
N GLU A 108 -5.78 -3.08 18.46
CA GLU A 108 -6.21 -4.47 18.67
C GLU A 108 -5.90 -5.35 17.45
N PHE A 109 -6.16 -4.85 16.24
CA PHE A 109 -5.80 -5.56 15.01
C PHE A 109 -4.28 -5.67 14.84
N ALA A 110 -3.53 -4.60 15.07
CA ALA A 110 -2.07 -4.60 14.93
C ALA A 110 -1.42 -5.61 15.90
N ASP A 111 -1.82 -5.57 17.17
CA ASP A 111 -1.26 -6.41 18.24
C ASP A 111 -1.59 -7.89 18.02
N ARG A 112 -2.86 -8.21 17.72
CA ARG A 112 -3.30 -9.60 17.56
C ARG A 112 -2.75 -10.28 16.29
N PHE A 113 -2.46 -9.51 15.25
CA PHE A 113 -2.02 -10.03 13.95
C PHE A 113 -0.59 -9.66 13.57
N ALA A 114 0.21 -9.20 14.53
CA ALA A 114 1.63 -8.92 14.35
C ALA A 114 2.34 -10.12 13.70
N GLY A 115 3.08 -9.86 12.61
CA GLY A 115 3.79 -10.88 11.83
C GLY A 115 2.91 -11.77 10.93
N ARG A 116 1.58 -11.64 10.98
CA ARG A 116 0.63 -12.37 10.12
C ARG A 116 0.04 -11.50 9.01
N VAL A 117 0.09 -10.17 9.16
CA VAL A 117 -0.39 -9.18 8.19
C VAL A 117 0.72 -8.19 7.85
N GLY A 118 0.68 -7.63 6.63
CA GLY A 118 1.65 -6.65 6.15
C GLY A 118 1.34 -5.21 6.58
N GLY A 119 0.11 -4.95 6.99
CA GLY A 119 -0.35 -3.63 7.42
C GLY A 119 -1.87 -3.52 7.43
N LEU A 120 -2.34 -2.35 7.86
CA LEU A 120 -3.76 -2.02 7.99
C LEU A 120 -4.09 -0.84 7.05
N VAL A 121 -5.24 -0.90 6.40
CA VAL A 121 -5.82 0.18 5.59
C VAL A 121 -6.95 0.80 6.40
N VAL A 122 -6.84 2.10 6.64
CA VAL A 122 -7.84 2.93 7.32
C VAL A 122 -8.45 3.88 6.30
N HIS A 123 -9.77 4.00 6.31
CA HIS A 123 -10.47 4.96 5.47
C HIS A 123 -10.26 6.40 5.95
N ASP A 124 -10.20 7.32 5.01
CA ASP A 124 -10.27 8.75 5.30
C ASP A 124 -11.69 9.16 5.70
N HIS A 125 -11.77 10.18 6.55
CA HIS A 125 -13.01 10.84 6.94
C HIS A 125 -12.89 12.34 6.72
N ARG A 126 -14.02 13.03 6.54
CA ARG A 126 -14.03 14.48 6.27
C ARG A 126 -13.26 15.28 7.33
N ASP A 127 -13.39 14.90 8.60
CA ASP A 127 -12.72 15.59 9.71
C ASP A 127 -11.21 15.37 9.72
N MET A 128 -10.74 14.26 9.13
CA MET A 128 -9.31 13.98 8.96
C MET A 128 -8.66 14.96 7.98
N ALA A 129 -9.36 15.30 6.89
CA ALA A 129 -8.87 16.30 5.95
C ALA A 129 -8.74 17.68 6.60
N ALA A 130 -9.66 18.04 7.50
CA ALA A 130 -9.61 19.28 8.25
C ALA A 130 -8.53 19.32 9.35
N GLN A 131 -7.98 18.16 9.73
CA GLN A 131 -7.04 17.99 10.85
C GLN A 131 -5.78 17.22 10.43
N ALA A 132 -5.22 17.52 9.25
CA ALA A 132 -4.13 16.75 8.65
C ALA A 132 -2.90 16.58 9.56
N ASP A 133 -2.44 17.63 10.26
CA ASP A 133 -1.28 17.55 11.14
C ASP A 133 -1.52 16.62 12.34
N ARG A 134 -2.73 16.69 12.91
CA ARG A 134 -3.16 15.79 13.98
C ARG A 134 -3.25 14.35 13.48
N LEU A 135 -3.81 14.15 12.28
CA LEU A 135 -3.87 12.83 11.65
C LEU A 135 -2.46 12.24 11.48
N VAL A 136 -1.52 12.99 10.91
CA VAL A 136 -0.13 12.53 10.71
C VAL A 136 0.53 12.17 12.04
N THR A 137 0.30 12.97 13.09
CA THR A 137 0.80 12.67 14.44
C THR A 137 0.25 11.34 14.96
N VAL A 138 -1.07 11.15 14.89
CA VAL A 138 -1.73 9.90 15.30
C VAL A 138 -1.25 8.71 14.49
N MET A 139 -1.08 8.85 13.17
CA MET A 139 -0.60 7.76 12.32
C MET A 139 0.84 7.36 12.66
N ARG A 140 1.71 8.32 13.01
CA ARG A 140 3.07 8.04 13.49
C ARG A 140 3.08 7.32 14.83
N GLU A 141 2.22 7.73 15.76
CA GLU A 141 2.06 7.06 17.06
C GLU A 141 1.59 5.61 16.89
N LEU A 142 0.61 5.37 16.01
CA LEU A 142 0.12 4.02 15.71
C LEU A 142 1.18 3.15 15.01
N ASN A 143 1.97 3.71 14.11
CA ASN A 143 3.02 2.98 13.38
C ASN A 143 4.29 2.74 14.22
N GLY A 144 4.50 3.51 15.28
CA GLY A 144 5.66 3.38 16.17
C GLY A 144 5.49 2.39 17.32
N ARG A 145 4.31 1.77 17.43
CA ARG A 145 4.02 0.69 18.38
C ARG A 145 4.58 -0.64 17.88
#